data_AF-A0A6A6GFB4-F1
#
_entry.id   AF-A0A6A6GFB4-F1
#
_cell.length_a   1.000
_cell.length_b   1.000
_cell.length_c   1.000
_cell.angle_alpha   90.00
_cell.angle_beta   90.00
_cell.angle_gamma   90.00
#
_symmetry.space_group_name_H-M   'P 1'
#
loop_
_entity.id
_entity.type
_entity.pdbx_description
1 polymer ?
#
loop_
_entity_poly.entity_id
_entity_poly.type
_entity_poly.pdbx_seq_one_letter_code
_entity_poly.pdbx_strand_id
1 'polypeptide(L)'
;MFGPFKPTSSLSVGLLWKIPWRLSAPRKLRHRRRLRRVDNIITVLDTALQRQHALSQSAPSSSLPTSSSSSSASPSSSSSSPPNPDHQTTPQSQHLLSSSPSPPSPASLLRSGRGPKRGSLLPPYPAETDQGLTGTIRTTNDAARENGTIKALERWKADMPSEQEMVARDKYTMFARYERGYRKGVHKLPKWTRVSQRLNPPGF
;
A
#
# COMPACT_ATOMS: atom_id res chain seq x y z
N MET A 1 56.29 38.23 19.23
CA MET A 1 56.43 37.69 17.86
C MET A 1 55.68 36.36 17.79
N PHE A 2 54.56 36.31 17.08
CA PHE A 2 53.76 35.09 16.89
C PHE A 2 54.46 34.16 15.89
N GLY A 3 54.74 32.92 16.28
CA GLY A 3 55.44 31.93 15.44
C GLY A 3 54.59 31.42 14.27
N PRO A 4 55.17 30.61 13.36
CA PRO A 4 54.58 30.13 12.09
C PRO A 4 53.34 29.22 12.22
N PHE A 5 52.77 29.08 13.41
CA PHE A 5 51.57 28.28 13.67
C PHE A 5 50.41 29.19 14.07
N LYS A 6 49.35 29.16 13.27
CA LYS A 6 48.08 29.81 13.59
C LYS A 6 47.51 29.14 14.86
N PRO A 7 47.26 29.87 15.96
CA PRO A 7 46.60 29.28 17.12
C PRO A 7 45.21 28.79 16.69
N THR A 8 44.96 27.50 16.81
CA THR A 8 43.61 26.96 16.67
C THR A 8 42.79 27.42 17.86
N SER A 9 41.59 27.96 17.64
CA SER A 9 40.67 28.36 18.71
C SER A 9 40.49 27.22 19.72
N SER A 10 40.70 27.49 21.02
CA SER A 10 40.32 26.56 22.08
C SER A 10 38.81 26.33 22.01
N LEU A 11 38.39 25.11 21.69
CA LEU A 11 36.97 24.74 21.63
C LEU A 11 36.44 24.58 23.05
N SER A 12 35.72 25.57 23.57
CA SER A 12 34.98 25.51 24.83
C SER A 12 33.77 24.56 24.79
N VAL A 13 33.78 23.55 23.91
CA VAL A 13 32.73 22.54 23.69
C VAL A 13 33.39 21.32 23.01
N GLY A 14 33.87 20.38 23.83
CA GLY A 14 35.04 19.53 23.54
C GLY A 14 34.88 18.30 22.63
N LEU A 15 33.86 18.20 21.77
CA LEU A 15 33.73 17.05 20.84
C LEU A 15 33.47 17.48 19.40
N LEU A 16 34.51 17.38 18.55
CA LEU A 16 34.45 17.74 17.14
C LEU A 16 33.86 16.59 16.29
N TRP A 17 32.55 16.65 16.04
CA TRP A 17 31.90 15.78 15.05
C TRP A 17 32.10 16.32 13.63
N LYS A 18 33.21 15.94 12.98
CA LYS A 18 33.58 16.42 11.64
C LYS A 18 32.70 15.82 10.53
N ILE A 19 31.47 16.33 10.42
CA ILE A 19 30.50 15.94 9.39
C ILE A 19 30.24 17.15 8.47
N PRO A 20 30.63 17.10 7.18
CA PRO A 20 30.46 18.23 6.27
C PRO A 20 28.98 18.53 6.04
N TRP A 21 28.64 19.78 5.72
CA TRP A 21 27.25 20.19 5.45
C TRP A 21 26.70 19.63 4.12
N ARG A 22 27.59 19.27 3.18
CA ARG A 22 27.25 18.73 1.85
C ARG A 22 27.81 17.34 1.60
N LEU A 23 27.14 16.56 0.74
CA LEU A 23 27.70 15.33 0.18
C LEU A 23 28.75 15.65 -0.89
N SER A 24 29.83 14.88 -0.90
CA SER A 24 30.76 14.81 -2.02
C SER A 24 30.15 14.06 -3.22
N ALA A 25 30.65 14.33 -4.43
CA ALA A 25 30.23 13.67 -5.67
C ALA A 25 30.21 12.12 -5.59
N PRO A 26 31.25 11.42 -5.09
CA PRO A 26 31.21 9.95 -4.98
C PRO A 26 30.14 9.47 -3.99
N ARG A 27 29.85 10.24 -2.92
CA ARG A 27 28.75 9.91 -2.00
C ARG A 27 27.40 10.08 -2.68
N LYS A 28 27.21 11.11 -3.51
CA LYS A 28 26.00 11.31 -4.32
C LYS A 28 25.80 10.17 -5.31
N LEU A 29 26.86 9.71 -5.99
CA LEU A 29 26.81 8.56 -6.89
C LEU A 29 26.38 7.28 -6.16
N ARG A 30 27.01 6.97 -5.02
CA ARG A 30 26.64 5.81 -4.21
C ARG A 30 25.21 5.89 -3.69
N HIS A 31 24.72 7.08 -3.36
CA HIS A 31 23.34 7.26 -2.94
C HIS A 31 22.35 6.98 -4.08
N ARG A 32 22.59 7.52 -5.29
CA ARG A 32 21.79 7.20 -6.49
C ARG A 32 21.75 5.70 -6.77
N ARG A 33 22.92 5.03 -6.68
CA ARG A 33 22.99 3.56 -6.83
C ARG A 33 22.15 2.81 -5.79
N ARG A 34 22.11 3.28 -4.55
CA ARG A 34 21.26 2.67 -3.49
C ARG A 34 19.78 2.87 -3.78
N LEU A 35 19.36 4.06 -4.19
CA LEU A 35 17.96 4.33 -4.57
C LEU A 35 17.52 3.40 -5.72
N ARG A 36 18.31 3.34 -6.80
CA ARG A 36 18.07 2.43 -7.93
C ARG A 36 18.07 0.95 -7.51
N ARG A 37 18.94 0.55 -6.58
CA ARG A 37 18.96 -0.83 -6.09
C ARG A 37 17.66 -1.19 -5.39
N VAL A 38 17.10 -0.28 -4.59
CA VAL A 38 15.80 -0.48 -3.97
C VAL A 38 14.72 -0.60 -5.04
N ASP A 39 14.73 0.29 -6.04
CA ASP A 39 13.78 0.25 -7.17
C ASP A 39 13.83 -1.12 -7.88
N ASN A 40 15.03 -1.59 -8.22
CA ASN A 40 15.22 -2.88 -8.87
C ASN A 40 14.71 -4.06 -8.02
N ILE A 41 14.86 -4.00 -6.69
CA ILE A 41 14.34 -5.05 -5.80
C ILE A 41 12.82 -5.08 -5.88
N ILE A 42 12.16 -3.92 -5.88
CA ILE A 42 10.71 -3.82 -5.95
C ILE A 42 10.19 -4.34 -7.30
N THR A 43 10.85 -3.98 -8.41
CA THR A 43 10.45 -4.47 -9.73
C THR A 43 10.62 -5.99 -9.85
N VAL A 44 11.68 -6.55 -9.28
CA VAL A 44 11.90 -8.00 -9.25
C VAL A 44 10.85 -8.70 -8.40
N LEU A 45 10.53 -8.17 -7.22
CA LEU A 45 9.48 -8.73 -6.36
C LEU A 45 8.11 -8.69 -7.04
N ASP A 46 7.79 -7.58 -7.69
CA ASP A 46 6.53 -7.41 -8.41
C ASP A 46 6.37 -8.42 -9.55
N THR A 47 7.37 -8.51 -10.42
CA THR A 47 7.37 -9.44 -11.55
C THR A 47 7.35 -10.91 -11.10
N ALA A 48 8.05 -11.25 -10.01
CA ALA A 48 8.05 -12.60 -9.45
C ALA A 48 6.67 -12.98 -8.89
N LEU A 49 6.02 -12.08 -8.13
CA LEU A 49 4.70 -12.32 -7.56
C LEU A 49 3.62 -12.45 -8.64
N GLN A 50 3.64 -11.57 -9.64
CA GLN A 50 2.71 -11.65 -10.77
C GLN A 50 2.87 -12.97 -11.55
N ARG A 51 4.12 -13.42 -11.77
CA ARG A 51 4.39 -14.71 -12.41
C ARG A 51 3.86 -15.87 -11.56
N GLN A 52 4.07 -15.84 -10.25
CA GLN A 52 3.54 -16.87 -9.34
C GLN A 52 2.01 -16.92 -9.37
N HIS A 53 1.36 -15.75 -9.39
CA HIS A 53 -0.09 -15.64 -9.49
C HIS A 53 -0.62 -16.23 -10.80
N ALA A 54 -0.02 -15.87 -11.94
CA ALA A 54 -0.38 -16.42 -13.24
C ALA A 54 -0.22 -17.95 -13.30
N LEU A 55 0.88 -18.48 -12.75
CA LEU A 55 1.12 -19.92 -12.65
C LEU A 55 0.03 -20.62 -11.82
N SER A 56 -0.36 -20.04 -10.68
CA SER A 56 -1.41 -20.59 -9.81
C SER A 56 -2.79 -20.61 -10.47
N GLN A 57 -3.08 -19.66 -11.36
CA GLN A 57 -4.34 -19.61 -12.12
C GLN A 57 -4.35 -20.58 -13.31
N SER A 58 -3.19 -20.84 -13.91
CA SER A 58 -3.06 -21.73 -15.07
C SER A 58 -3.05 -23.23 -14.74
N ALA A 59 -2.99 -23.59 -13.45
CA ALA A 59 -3.02 -25.00 -13.04
C ALA A 59 -4.39 -25.60 -13.40
N PRO A 60 -4.47 -26.56 -14.34
CA PRO A 60 -5.73 -27.18 -14.68
C PRO A 60 -6.24 -27.92 -13.44
N SER A 61 -7.47 -27.62 -13.03
CA SER A 61 -8.21 -28.40 -12.06
C SER A 61 -8.29 -29.83 -12.57
N SER A 62 -7.40 -30.70 -12.10
CA SER A 62 -7.54 -32.14 -12.23
C SER A 62 -8.73 -32.56 -11.37
N SER A 63 -9.94 -32.35 -11.91
CA SER A 63 -11.12 -33.05 -11.47
C SER A 63 -10.87 -34.54 -11.76
N LEU A 64 -10.49 -35.28 -10.72
CA LEU A 64 -10.63 -36.73 -10.74
C LEU A 64 -12.09 -37.04 -11.10
N PRO A 65 -12.37 -37.80 -12.17
CA PRO A 65 -13.69 -38.36 -12.36
C PRO A 65 -13.89 -39.41 -11.28
N THR A 66 -14.65 -39.08 -10.23
CA THR A 66 -15.13 -40.08 -9.27
C THR A 66 -16.10 -40.97 -10.03
N SER A 67 -15.58 -42.07 -10.56
CA SER A 67 -16.33 -43.12 -11.23
C SER A 67 -17.39 -43.67 -10.27
N SER A 68 -18.63 -43.60 -10.75
CA SER A 68 -19.82 -44.29 -10.24
C SER A 68 -19.56 -45.75 -9.85
N SER A 69 -19.93 -46.12 -8.63
CA SER A 69 -20.31 -47.50 -8.29
C SER A 69 -21.73 -47.50 -7.74
N SER A 70 -22.57 -48.24 -8.46
CA SER A 70 -23.94 -48.60 -8.15
C SER A 70 -24.02 -49.66 -7.05
N SER A 71 -24.92 -49.49 -6.08
CA SER A 71 -25.49 -50.58 -5.30
C SER A 71 -26.91 -50.23 -4.80
N SER A 72 -27.90 -50.65 -5.58
CA SER A 72 -29.16 -51.33 -5.20
C SER A 72 -29.73 -51.23 -3.77
N ALA A 73 -30.92 -50.62 -3.70
CA ALA A 73 -32.20 -51.15 -3.17
C ALA A 73 -32.40 -51.58 -1.68
N SER A 74 -33.15 -50.72 -0.94
CA SER A 74 -34.43 -50.95 -0.18
C SER A 74 -34.52 -51.96 1.02
N PRO A 75 -35.56 -51.91 1.92
CA PRO A 75 -36.61 -50.89 2.22
C PRO A 75 -36.96 -50.63 3.73
N SER A 76 -37.81 -49.61 3.98
CA SER A 76 -39.07 -49.65 4.78
C SER A 76 -39.31 -48.62 5.92
N SER A 77 -40.53 -48.03 5.88
CA SER A 77 -41.33 -47.32 6.91
C SER A 77 -40.84 -45.92 7.33
N SER A 78 -41.64 -44.85 7.50
CA SER A 78 -43.10 -44.67 7.66
C SER A 78 -43.48 -43.18 7.55
N SER A 79 -44.78 -42.93 7.40
CA SER A 79 -45.53 -41.72 7.75
C SER A 79 -45.65 -40.56 6.72
N SER A 80 -46.89 -40.46 6.25
CA SER A 80 -47.57 -39.38 5.56
C SER A 80 -47.59 -38.04 6.31
N SER A 81 -47.40 -36.93 5.59
CA SER A 81 -48.24 -35.70 5.67
C SER A 81 -47.80 -34.65 4.63
N PRO A 82 -48.71 -34.05 3.85
CA PRO A 82 -48.41 -32.89 3.01
C PRO A 82 -48.60 -31.58 3.79
N PRO A 83 -47.76 -30.54 3.62
CA PRO A 83 -48.08 -29.21 4.09
C PRO A 83 -48.92 -28.45 3.05
N ASN A 84 -50.01 -27.84 3.54
CA ASN A 84 -51.03 -27.10 2.80
C ASN A 84 -50.49 -25.90 1.98
N PRO A 85 -51.09 -25.56 0.82
CA PRO A 85 -50.66 -24.47 -0.06
C PRO A 85 -51.30 -23.09 0.25
N ASP A 86 -51.52 -22.69 1.51
CA ASP A 86 -52.33 -21.50 1.85
C ASP A 86 -51.57 -20.22 2.26
N HIS A 87 -50.27 -20.11 1.99
CA HIS A 87 -49.48 -18.93 2.43
C HIS A 87 -48.83 -18.13 1.29
N GLN A 88 -49.54 -17.88 0.18
CA GLN A 88 -49.01 -17.03 -0.91
C GLN A 88 -49.63 -15.62 -1.03
N THR A 89 -50.65 -15.26 -0.23
CA THR A 89 -51.34 -13.96 -0.38
C THR A 89 -51.50 -13.20 0.94
N THR A 90 -50.41 -13.02 1.70
CA THR A 90 -50.39 -12.03 2.79
C THR A 90 -49.66 -10.77 2.29
N PRO A 91 -50.29 -9.57 2.26
CA PRO A 91 -49.63 -8.35 1.78
C PRO A 91 -48.37 -7.98 2.57
N GLN A 92 -48.22 -8.48 3.80
CA GLN A 92 -47.00 -8.34 4.60
C GLN A 92 -45.81 -9.14 4.05
N SER A 93 -46.02 -10.31 3.43
CA SER A 93 -44.91 -11.11 2.91
C SER A 93 -44.28 -10.47 1.67
N GLN A 94 -45.09 -9.86 0.82
CA GLN A 94 -44.61 -9.09 -0.34
C GLN A 94 -43.85 -7.82 0.08
N HIS A 95 -44.25 -7.15 1.17
CA HIS A 95 -43.52 -5.98 1.67
C HIS A 95 -42.11 -6.35 2.19
N LEU A 96 -41.97 -7.50 2.84
CA LEU A 96 -40.68 -8.03 3.32
C LEU A 96 -39.75 -8.48 2.18
N LEU A 97 -40.30 -8.92 1.04
CA LEU A 97 -39.55 -9.26 -0.17
C LEU A 97 -39.07 -8.01 -0.93
N SER A 98 -39.76 -6.88 -0.79
CA SER A 98 -39.39 -5.60 -1.43
C SER A 98 -38.31 -4.82 -0.66
N SER A 99 -38.16 -5.06 0.65
CA SER A 99 -37.11 -4.48 1.47
C SER A 99 -35.83 -5.31 1.40
N SER A 100 -35.31 -5.56 0.21
CA SER A 100 -33.90 -5.93 0.09
C SER A 100 -33.09 -4.67 0.35
N PRO A 101 -32.33 -4.55 1.45
CA PRO A 101 -31.50 -3.38 1.66
C PRO A 101 -30.47 -3.33 0.52
N SER A 102 -30.66 -2.37 -0.39
CA SER A 102 -29.65 -2.06 -1.40
C SER A 102 -28.31 -1.90 -0.70
N PRO A 103 -27.23 -2.55 -1.17
CA PRO A 103 -25.94 -2.45 -0.51
C PRO A 103 -25.58 -0.97 -0.34
N PRO A 104 -25.18 -0.55 0.88
CA PRO A 104 -24.93 0.86 1.17
C PRO A 104 -23.87 1.40 0.20
N SER A 105 -24.14 2.57 -0.37
CA SER A 105 -23.18 3.24 -1.26
C SER A 105 -21.81 3.36 -0.57
N PRO A 106 -20.69 3.12 -1.28
CA PRO A 106 -19.35 3.23 -0.72
C PRO A 106 -19.10 4.57 0.01
N ALA A 107 -19.74 5.64 -0.44
CA ALA A 107 -19.69 6.95 0.21
C ALA A 107 -20.35 6.98 1.60
N SER A 108 -21.45 6.25 1.82
CA SER A 108 -22.12 6.19 3.13
C SER A 108 -21.35 5.32 4.14
N LEU A 109 -20.64 4.30 3.66
CA LEU A 109 -19.75 3.46 4.48
C LEU A 109 -18.57 4.27 5.03
N LEU A 110 -18.00 5.17 4.24
CA LEU A 110 -16.93 6.06 4.70
C LEU A 110 -17.43 7.06 5.75
N ARG A 111 -18.62 7.64 5.56
CA ARG A 111 -19.24 8.58 6.52
C ARG A 111 -19.60 7.93 7.85
N SER A 112 -20.06 6.68 7.82
CA SER A 112 -20.41 5.90 9.02
C SER A 112 -19.21 5.23 9.70
N GLY A 113 -17.99 5.44 9.18
CA GLY A 113 -16.76 4.82 9.70
C GLY A 113 -16.64 3.31 9.45
N ARG A 114 -17.59 2.71 8.70
CA ARG A 114 -17.61 1.28 8.34
C ARG A 114 -16.81 0.95 7.07
N GLY A 115 -16.27 1.95 6.38
CA GLY A 115 -15.50 1.83 5.14
C GLY A 115 -13.98 1.69 5.31
N PRO A 116 -13.23 1.53 4.21
CA PRO A 116 -11.77 1.44 4.22
C PRO A 116 -11.15 2.68 4.87
N LYS A 117 -10.19 2.48 5.79
CA LYS A 117 -9.48 3.60 6.42
C LYS A 117 -8.77 4.43 5.36
N ARG A 118 -8.71 5.75 5.52
CA ARG A 118 -8.09 6.69 4.56
C ARG A 118 -6.67 6.29 4.16
N GLY A 119 -5.88 5.68 5.06
CA GLY A 119 -4.54 5.18 4.79
C GLY A 119 -4.44 3.85 4.03
N SER A 120 -5.56 3.16 3.78
CA SER A 120 -5.62 1.95 2.97
C SER A 120 -5.99 2.20 1.50
N LEU A 121 -6.32 3.45 1.16
CA LEU A 121 -6.69 3.86 -0.19
C LEU A 121 -5.44 4.16 -1.00
N LEU A 122 -5.45 3.75 -2.26
CA LEU A 122 -4.44 4.11 -3.26
C LEU A 122 -4.94 5.32 -4.08
N PRO A 123 -4.04 6.21 -4.53
CA PRO A 123 -4.36 7.23 -5.52
C PRO A 123 -4.86 6.60 -6.83
N PRO A 124 -5.78 7.24 -7.58
CA PRO A 124 -6.42 8.52 -7.30
C PRO A 124 -7.37 8.44 -6.10
N TYR A 125 -7.23 9.37 -5.16
CA TYR A 125 -8.09 9.42 -3.98
C TYR A 125 -9.49 9.87 -4.40
N PRO A 126 -10.55 9.23 -3.88
CA PRO A 126 -11.90 9.69 -4.15
C PRO A 126 -12.10 11.08 -3.55
N ALA A 127 -12.56 12.02 -4.37
CA ALA A 127 -12.83 13.39 -3.94
C ALA A 127 -14.27 13.49 -3.42
N GLU A 128 -14.45 14.16 -2.29
CA GLU A 128 -15.78 14.52 -1.80
C GLU A 128 -16.22 15.78 -2.57
N THR A 129 -17.28 15.65 -3.37
CA THR A 129 -17.98 16.78 -4.01
C THR A 129 -19.35 16.95 -3.37
N ASP A 130 -20.00 18.09 -3.58
CA ASP A 130 -21.33 18.37 -3.02
C ASP A 130 -22.40 17.36 -3.47
N GLN A 131 -22.16 16.67 -4.60
CA GLN A 131 -23.03 15.61 -5.15
C GLN A 131 -22.68 14.20 -4.64
N GLY A 132 -21.65 14.07 -3.80
CA GLY A 132 -21.16 12.80 -3.27
C GLY A 132 -19.70 12.53 -3.57
N LEU A 133 -19.27 11.29 -3.29
CA LEU A 133 -17.88 10.87 -3.45
C LEU A 133 -17.61 10.49 -4.91
N THR A 134 -16.88 11.33 -5.64
CA THR A 134 -16.51 11.11 -7.05
C THR A 134 -15.13 10.45 -7.12
N GLY A 135 -15.06 9.26 -7.71
CA GLY A 135 -13.82 8.51 -7.90
C GLY A 135 -13.94 7.04 -7.52
N THR A 136 -13.03 6.20 -8.04
CA THR A 136 -13.00 4.78 -7.70
C THR A 136 -12.31 4.58 -6.34
N ILE A 137 -12.98 3.94 -5.39
CA ILE A 137 -12.35 3.52 -4.13
C ILE A 137 -11.50 2.27 -4.42
N ARG A 138 -10.20 2.45 -4.68
CA ARG A 138 -9.25 1.33 -4.79
C ARG A 138 -8.47 1.19 -3.49
N THR A 139 -8.66 0.07 -2.79
CA THR A 139 -7.88 -0.23 -1.59
C THR A 139 -6.59 -0.98 -1.94
N THR A 140 -5.60 -0.91 -1.06
CA THR A 140 -4.37 -1.72 -1.15
C THR A 140 -4.64 -3.22 -1.14
N ASN A 141 -5.75 -3.67 -0.54
CA ASN A 141 -6.16 -5.07 -0.54
C ASN A 141 -6.69 -5.49 -1.91
N ASP A 142 -7.51 -4.63 -2.52
CA ASP A 142 -8.16 -4.93 -3.79
C ASP A 142 -7.11 -4.95 -4.91
N ALA A 143 -6.23 -3.94 -4.95
CA ALA A 143 -5.11 -3.91 -5.88
C ALA A 143 -4.17 -5.13 -5.73
N ALA A 144 -3.88 -5.53 -4.49
CA ALA A 144 -3.06 -6.71 -4.23
C ALA A 144 -3.72 -8.01 -4.72
N ARG A 145 -5.06 -8.12 -4.61
CA ARG A 145 -5.82 -9.29 -5.10
C ARG A 145 -5.88 -9.32 -6.63
N GLU A 146 -6.14 -8.17 -7.25
CA GLU A 146 -6.19 -8.02 -8.71
C GLU A 146 -4.85 -8.42 -9.35
N ASN A 147 -3.75 -7.90 -8.79
CA ASN A 147 -2.41 -8.12 -9.34
C ASN A 147 -1.74 -9.41 -8.86
N GLY A 148 -2.30 -10.08 -7.84
CA GLY A 148 -1.63 -11.20 -7.16
C GLY A 148 -0.37 -10.80 -6.39
N THR A 149 -0.31 -9.56 -5.90
CA THR A 149 0.85 -8.97 -5.22
C THR A 149 0.59 -8.75 -3.72
N ILE A 150 1.49 -8.04 -3.04
CA ILE A 150 1.40 -7.76 -1.60
C ILE A 150 0.96 -6.30 -1.38
N LYS A 151 0.08 -6.06 -0.40
CA LYS A 151 -0.42 -4.72 -0.01
C LYS A 151 0.68 -3.68 0.18
N ALA A 152 1.78 -4.08 0.83
CA ALA A 152 2.92 -3.20 1.10
C ALA A 152 3.63 -2.77 -0.19
N LEU A 153 3.65 -3.63 -1.21
CA LEU A 153 4.27 -3.35 -2.50
C LEU A 153 3.43 -2.35 -3.30
N GLU A 154 2.12 -2.53 -3.34
CA GLU A 154 1.20 -1.59 -4.01
C GLU A 154 1.22 -0.22 -3.34
N ARG A 155 1.20 -0.19 -2.01
CA ARG A 155 1.35 1.06 -1.26
C ARG A 155 2.69 1.73 -1.54
N TRP A 156 3.77 0.96 -1.56
CA TRP A 156 5.10 1.50 -1.87
C TRP A 156 5.12 2.14 -3.25
N LYS A 157 4.57 1.47 -4.27
CA LYS A 157 4.51 2.00 -5.64
C LYS A 157 3.73 3.31 -5.75
N ALA A 158 2.65 3.46 -4.98
CA ALA A 158 1.86 4.69 -4.96
C ALA A 158 2.56 5.84 -4.20
N ASP A 159 3.17 5.54 -3.06
CA ASP A 159 3.73 6.57 -2.18
C ASP A 159 5.17 6.96 -2.58
N MET A 160 6.00 6.02 -3.07
CA MET A 160 7.45 6.21 -3.21
C MET A 160 7.89 6.42 -4.67
N PRO A 161 8.37 7.63 -5.04
CA PRO A 161 8.82 7.92 -6.41
C PRO A 161 10.10 7.17 -6.75
N SER A 162 10.31 6.85 -8.03
CA SER A 162 11.54 6.22 -8.51
C SER A 162 12.75 7.17 -8.46
N GLU A 163 13.99 6.64 -8.49
CA GLU A 163 15.18 7.52 -8.51
C GLU A 163 15.17 8.51 -9.68
N GLN A 164 14.57 8.13 -10.80
CA GLN A 164 14.53 8.97 -12.01
C GLN A 164 13.53 10.12 -11.86
N GLU A 165 12.36 9.85 -11.29
CA GLU A 165 11.31 10.85 -11.01
C GLU A 165 11.70 11.83 -9.90
N MET A 166 12.54 11.39 -8.95
CA MET A 166 12.95 12.23 -7.84
C MET A 166 13.71 13.48 -8.29
N VAL A 167 13.35 14.63 -7.72
CA VAL A 167 14.08 15.90 -7.89
C VAL A 167 15.48 15.78 -7.28
N ALA A 168 16.49 16.35 -7.95
CA ALA A 168 17.88 16.32 -7.47
C ALA A 168 18.05 16.87 -6.04
N ARG A 169 17.22 17.85 -5.64
CA ARG A 169 17.16 18.42 -4.29
C ARG A 169 16.76 17.36 -3.25
N ASP A 170 15.69 16.62 -3.51
CA ASP A 170 15.17 15.60 -2.59
C ASP A 170 16.04 14.35 -2.52
N LYS A 171 16.84 14.07 -3.56
CA LYS A 171 17.87 13.01 -3.50
C LYS A 171 18.93 13.27 -2.44
N TYR A 172 19.30 14.52 -2.18
CA TYR A 172 20.46 14.83 -1.35
C TYR A 172 20.12 15.59 -0.07
N THR A 173 18.89 16.05 0.04
CA THR A 173 18.41 16.82 1.18
C THR A 173 17.05 16.30 1.63
N MET A 174 16.80 16.43 2.92
CA MET A 174 15.53 16.08 3.55
C MET A 174 15.01 17.27 4.35
N PHE A 175 13.72 17.26 4.62
CA PHE A 175 13.10 18.28 5.46
C PHE A 175 13.65 18.28 6.90
N ALA A 176 13.85 19.48 7.45
CA ALA A 176 14.27 19.70 8.82
C ALA A 176 13.62 20.96 9.39
N ARG A 177 12.70 20.79 10.35
CA ARG A 177 11.93 21.88 10.95
C ARG A 177 12.78 23.02 11.55
N TYR A 178 13.91 22.68 12.15
CA TYR A 178 14.75 23.61 12.92
C TYR A 178 15.96 24.17 12.14
N GLU A 179 16.08 23.83 10.86
CA GLU A 179 17.16 24.35 10.01
C GLU A 179 16.67 25.57 9.23
N ARG A 180 17.56 26.56 9.04
CA ARG A 180 17.25 27.71 8.19
C ARG A 180 17.02 27.23 6.75
N GLY A 181 15.86 27.55 6.18
CA GLY A 181 15.46 27.07 4.86
C GLY A 181 14.95 25.62 4.84
N TYR A 182 14.62 25.06 6.01
CA TYR A 182 13.88 23.81 6.21
C TYR A 182 14.51 22.55 5.59
N ARG A 183 15.82 22.56 5.31
CA ARG A 183 16.52 21.47 4.63
C ARG A 183 17.80 21.09 5.36
N LYS A 184 18.05 19.79 5.46
CA LYS A 184 19.34 19.21 5.90
C LYS A 184 19.84 18.17 4.92
N GLY A 185 21.15 17.98 4.84
CA GLY A 185 21.74 16.91 4.03
C GLY A 185 21.29 15.52 4.52
N VAL A 186 20.86 14.66 3.59
CA VAL A 186 20.35 13.31 3.91
C VAL A 186 21.38 12.45 4.67
N HIS A 187 22.68 12.73 4.48
CA HIS A 187 23.76 12.03 5.19
C HIS A 187 23.89 12.34 6.67
N LYS A 188 23.14 13.32 7.18
CA LYS A 188 23.00 13.59 8.61
C LYS A 188 21.92 12.71 9.26
N LEU A 189 21.11 11.99 8.47
CA LEU A 189 20.12 11.06 9.00
C LEU A 189 20.83 9.82 9.61
N PRO A 190 20.44 9.40 10.83
CA PRO A 190 20.94 8.15 11.39
C PRO A 190 20.66 6.98 10.46
N LYS A 191 21.70 6.20 10.16
CA LYS A 191 21.62 5.03 9.26
C LYS A 191 21.03 5.34 7.87
N TRP A 192 21.26 6.55 7.35
CA TRP A 192 20.76 7.00 6.03
C TRP A 192 21.12 6.10 4.83
N THR A 193 22.11 5.22 4.97
CA THR A 193 22.48 4.26 3.92
C THR A 193 21.53 3.07 3.85
N ARG A 194 20.76 2.81 4.91
CA ARG A 194 19.79 1.70 5.02
C ARG A 194 18.35 2.19 5.03
N VAL A 195 18.10 3.38 5.57
CA VAL A 195 16.77 4.01 5.60
C VAL A 195 16.42 4.61 4.23
N SER A 196 15.21 4.36 3.75
CA SER A 196 14.66 4.91 2.51
C SER A 196 13.85 6.18 2.77
N GLN A 197 14.51 7.35 2.71
CA GLN A 197 13.85 8.65 2.72
C GLN A 197 13.71 9.18 1.28
N ARG A 198 12.49 9.33 0.77
CA ARG A 198 12.22 9.86 -0.58
C ARG A 198 11.26 11.04 -0.61
N LEU A 199 10.25 11.01 0.27
CA LEU A 199 9.25 12.06 0.37
C LEU A 199 9.67 13.16 1.34
N ASN A 200 9.28 14.38 1.01
CA ASN A 200 9.36 15.55 1.87
C ASN A 200 7.97 16.22 1.90
N PRO A 201 7.59 16.93 2.98
CA PRO A 201 6.32 17.63 3.04
C PRO A 201 6.24 18.68 1.92
N PRO A 202 5.08 18.82 1.25
CA PRO A 202 4.90 19.78 0.18
C PRO A 202 5.04 21.22 0.70
N GLY A 203 5.64 22.09 -0.10
CA GLY A 203 5.87 23.50 0.24
C GLY A 203 7.16 23.80 1.03
N PHE A 204 7.95 22.79 1.38
CA PHE A 204 9.23 22.93 2.08
C PHE A 204 10.42 22.44 1.25
#